data_AF-A0A7V5AMF6-F1
#
_entry.id   AF-A0A7V5AMF6-F1
#
_cell.length_a   1.000
_cell.length_b   1.000
_cell.length_c   1.000
_cell.angle_alpha   90.00
_cell.angle_beta   90.00
_cell.angle_gamma   90.00
#
_symmetry.space_group_name_H-M   'P 1'
#
loop_
_entity.id
_entity.type
_entity.pdbx_description
1 polymer ?
#
loop_
_entity_poly.entity_id
_entity_poly.type
_entity_poly.pdbx_seq_one_letter_code
_entity_poly.pdbx_strand_id
1 'polypeptide(L)' 'MAKERFEEALKKLEEILRKMETGEMTLDESLKAFEEGIRLARLCSERLDEA' A
#
# COMPACT_ATOMS: atom_id res chain seq x y z
N MET A 1 -8.31 11.52 -12.54
CA MET A 1 -7.17 12.13 -11.82
C MET A 1 -7.13 11.75 -10.34
N ALA A 2 -7.85 12.40 -9.40
CA ALA A 2 -7.73 12.09 -7.96
C ALA A 2 -8.25 10.70 -7.59
N LYS A 3 -9.39 10.29 -8.16
CA LYS A 3 -10.01 8.98 -7.97
C LYS A 3 -9.13 7.83 -8.49
N GLU A 4 -8.54 7.99 -9.68
CA GLU A 4 -7.61 7.00 -10.25
C GLU A 4 -6.35 6.83 -9.38
N ARG A 5 -5.80 7.91 -8.81
CA ARG A 5 -4.66 7.82 -7.89
C ARG A 5 -4.99 7.07 -6.60
N PHE A 6 -6.22 7.17 -6.11
CA PHE A 6 -6.68 6.39 -4.95
C PHE A 6 -6.80 4.91 -5.29
N GLU A 7 -7.49 4.57 -6.40
CA GLU A 7 -7.66 3.19 -6.83
C GLU A 7 -6.31 2.51 -7.13
N GLU A 8 -5.36 3.24 -7.74
CA GLU A 8 -3.99 2.75 -7.95
C GLU A 8 -3.23 2.52 -6.63
N ALA A 9 -3.35 3.44 -5.67
CA ALA A 9 -2.71 3.31 -4.36
C ALA A 9 -3.26 2.13 -3.57
N LEU A 10 -4.58 1.94 -3.60
CA LEU A 10 -5.27 0.82 -2.98
C LEU A 10 -4.83 -0.51 -3.61
N LYS A 11 -4.78 -0.59 -4.94
CA LYS A 11 -4.33 -1.80 -5.64
C LYS A 11 -2.89 -2.17 -5.31
N LYS A 12 -1.99 -1.18 -5.23
CA LYS A 12 -0.59 -1.41 -4.80
C LYS A 12 -0.51 -1.91 -3.36
N LEU A 13 -1.35 -1.39 -2.46
CA LEU A 13 -1.40 -1.85 -1.07
C LEU A 13 -1.85 -3.31 -0.99
N GLU A 14 -2.87 -3.71 -1.75
CA GLU A 14 -3.31 -5.10 -1.84
C GLU A 14 -2.22 -6.04 -2.39
N GLU A 15 -1.48 -5.61 -3.42
CA GLU A 15 -0.37 -6.39 -3.97
C GLU A 15 0.76 -6.58 -2.95
N ILE A 16 1.06 -5.55 -2.15
CA ILE A 16 2.05 -5.62 -1.08
C ILE A 16 1.59 -6.60 0.00
N LEU A 17 0.34 -6.51 0.45
CA LEU A 17 -0.22 -7.41 1.45
C LEU A 17 -0.17 -8.87 0.97
N ARG A 18 -0.56 -9.14 -0.28
CA ARG A 18 -0.46 -10.47 -0.88
C ARG A 18 0.97 -11.01 -0.87
N LYS A 19 1.96 -10.18 -1.22
CA LYS A 19 3.38 -10.58 -1.18
C LYS A 19 3.87 -10.85 0.24
N MET A 20 3.40 -10.09 1.23
CA MET A 20 3.73 -10.34 2.63
C MET A 20 3.09 -11.64 3.14
N GLU A 21 1.88 -11.96 2.67
CA GLU A 21 1.17 -13.21 3.02
C GLU A 21 1.78 -14.47 2.40
N THR A 22 2.47 -14.38 1.25
CA THR A 22 3.15 -15.56 0.67
C THR A 22 4.33 -16.04 1.50
N GLY A 23 4.89 -15.18 2.36
CA GLY A 23 6.03 -15.52 3.22
C GLY A 23 7.35 -15.73 2.47
N GLU A 24 7.41 -15.40 1.18
CA GLU A 24 8.61 -15.56 0.34
C GLU A 24 9.59 -14.37 0.46
N MET A 25 9.22 -13.34 1.21
CA MET A 25 10.00 -12.12 1.35
C MET A 25 11.09 -12.29 2.42
N THR A 26 12.28 -11.78 2.12
CA THR A 26 13.31 -11.60 3.14
C THR A 26 12.92 -10.50 4.13
N LEU A 27 13.54 -10.48 5.31
CA LEU A 27 13.27 -9.46 6.33
C LEU A 27 13.42 -8.03 5.79
N ASP A 28 14.44 -7.76 4.97
CA ASP A 28 14.68 -6.44 4.36
C ASP A 28 13.58 -6.07 3.36
N GLU A 29 13.13 -7.02 2.55
CA GLU A 29 12.01 -6.82 1.63
C GLU A 29 10.70 -6.61 2.40
N SER A 30 10.46 -7.36 3.48
CA SER A 30 9.29 -7.18 4.33
C SER A 30 9.26 -5.80 4.99
N LEU A 31 10.41 -5.28 5.43
CA LEU A 31 10.53 -3.93 5.99
C LEU A 31 10.21 -2.86 4.94
N LYS A 32 10.75 -2.99 3.72
CA LYS A 32 10.45 -2.07 2.61
C LYS A 32 8.98 -2.12 2.20
N ALA A 33 8.41 -3.32 2.11
CA ALA A 33 6.99 -3.52 1.84
C ALA A 33 6.10 -2.89 2.91
N PHE A 34 6.48 -3.03 4.18
CA PHE A 34 5.76 -2.44 5.30
C PHE A 34 5.79 -0.90 5.25
N GLU A 35 6.95 -0.29 5.02
CA GLU A 35 7.08 1.18 4.89
C GLU A 35 6.22 1.72 3.73
N GLU A 36 6.29 1.07 2.57
CA GLU A 36 5.48 1.44 1.41
C GLU A 36 3.98 1.24 1.69
N GLY A 37 3.61 0.15 2.37
CA GLY A 37 2.25 -0.12 2.81
C GLY A 37 1.69 0.98 3.72
N ILE A 38 2.47 1.44 4.71
CA ILE A 38 2.07 2.56 5.58
C ILE A 38 1.90 3.85 4.78
N ARG A 39 2.81 4.12 3.84
CA ARG A 39 2.74 5.32 2.99
C ARG A 39 1.48 5.33 2.12
N LEU A 40 1.14 4.19 1.50
CA LEU A 40 -0.06 4.03 0.68
C LEU A 40 -1.33 4.11 1.53
N ALA A 41 -1.35 3.49 2.71
CA ALA A 41 -2.48 3.56 3.63
C ALA A 41 -2.78 5.00 4.08
N ARG A 42 -1.75 5.78 4.41
CA ARG A 42 -1.91 7.21 4.72
C ARG A 42 -2.45 8.01 3.55
N LEU A 43 -1.91 7.79 2.35
CA LEU A 43 -2.40 8.44 1.14
C LEU A 43 -3.88 8.13 0.88
N CYS A 44 -4.29 6.88 1.07
CA CYS A 44 -5.69 6.47 0.95
C CYS A 44 -6.57 7.15 2.01
N SER A 45 -6.12 7.20 3.27
CA SER A 45 -6.86 7.87 4.36
C SER A 45 -7.03 9.37 4.09
N GLU A 46 -5.96 10.07 3.73
CA GLU A 46 -5.99 11.50 3.41
C GLU A 46 -6.98 11.81 2.28
N ARG A 47 -7.06 10.94 1.27
CA ARG A 47 -8.00 11.09 0.14
C ARG A 47 -9.46 10.82 0.52
N LEU A 48 -9.71 9.98 1.51
CA LEU A 48 -11.05 9.73 2.03
C LEU A 48 -11.50 10.86 2.96
N ASP A 49 -10.57 11.46 3.71
CA ASP A 49 -10.84 12.60 4.60
C ASP A 49 -11.03 13.92 3.81
N GLU A 50 -10.44 14.05 2.62
CA GLU A 50 -10.63 15.19 1.70
C GLU A 50 -11.95 15.16 0.90
N ALA A 51 -12.72 14.06 0.96
CA ALA A 51 -13.95 13.84 0.17
C ALA A 51 -15.24 14.18 0.94
#